data_AF-A0A7I7NWV7-F1
#
_entry.id   AF-A0A7I7NWV7-F1
#
_cell.length_a   1.000
_cell.length_b   1.000
_cell.length_c   1.000
_cell.angle_alpha   90.00
_cell.angle_beta   90.00
_cell.angle_gamma   90.00
#
_symmetry.space_group_name_H-M   'P 1'
#
loop_
_entity.id
_entity.type
_entity.pdbx_description
1 polymer ?
#
loop_
_entity_poly.entity_id
_entity_poly.type
_entity_poly.pdbx_seq_one_letter_code
_entity_poly.pdbx_strand_id
1 'polypeptide(L)'
;MYGDCSVPKRGDAYVLKNVIHDWPEDDAVRILKNVRVAARTGARLLLCEFVIPEHNRDFHGKWVDLEMLVVAGARERTAAEYGRLIDQAGFRLNRVVDTASPLSIVEATAV
;
A
#
# COMPACT_ATOMS: atom_id res chain seq x y z
N MET A 1 10.70 -2.80 29.10
CA MET A 1 9.72 -3.69 28.45
C MET A 1 9.46 -3.15 27.06
N TYR A 2 10.24 -3.57 26.07
CA TYR A 2 9.90 -3.34 24.67
C TYR A 2 9.31 -4.65 24.19
N GLY A 3 8.02 -4.63 23.86
CA GLY A 3 7.37 -5.78 23.23
C GLY A 3 8.06 -6.11 21.92
N ASP A 4 7.99 -7.38 21.53
CA ASP A 4 8.56 -7.87 20.29
C ASP A 4 8.09 -7.00 19.11
N CYS A 5 9.01 -6.38 18.38
CA CYS A 5 8.73 -5.39 17.33
C CYS A 5 8.30 -6.12 16.05
N SER A 6 7.13 -6.76 16.10
CA SER A 6 6.59 -7.56 15.00
C SER A 6 5.14 -7.20 14.71
N VAL A 7 4.72 -7.43 13.47
CA VAL A 7 3.32 -7.21 13.06
C VAL A 7 2.43 -8.21 13.84
N PRO A 8 1.35 -7.75 14.50
CA PRO A 8 0.44 -8.64 15.22
C PRO A 8 -0.14 -9.73 14.32
N LYS A 9 -0.06 -10.98 14.78
CA LYS A 9 -0.48 -12.15 14.01
C LYS A 9 -1.99 -12.35 14.05
N ARG A 10 -2.51 -13.08 13.05
CA ARG A 10 -3.90 -13.57 12.97
C ARG A 10 -4.97 -12.49 12.83
N GLY A 11 -4.63 -11.30 12.33
CA GLY A 11 -5.63 -10.34 11.89
C GLY A 11 -6.40 -10.87 10.68
N ASP A 12 -7.70 -10.56 10.63
CA ASP A 12 -8.54 -10.86 9.46
C ASP A 12 -8.35 -9.80 8.36
N ALA A 13 -7.91 -8.60 8.75
CA ALA A 13 -7.49 -7.53 7.86
C ALA A 13 -6.29 -6.77 8.43
N TYR A 14 -5.44 -6.27 7.53
CA TYR A 14 -4.30 -5.40 7.81
C TYR A 14 -4.48 -4.10 7.04
N VAL A 15 -4.54 -2.98 7.76
CA VAL A 15 -4.79 -1.65 7.18
C VAL A 15 -3.54 -0.80 7.30
N LEU A 16 -3.04 -0.32 6.18
CA LEU A 16 -1.92 0.62 6.10
C LEU A 16 -2.44 1.86 5.38
N LYS A 17 -2.36 3.02 6.04
CA LYS A 17 -2.84 4.29 5.50
C LYS A 17 -1.68 5.27 5.44
N ASN A 18 -1.38 5.78 4.25
CA ASN A 18 -0.24 6.68 4.03
C ASN A 18 1.04 6.09 4.64
N VAL A 19 1.35 4.85 4.24
CA VAL A 19 2.57 4.16 4.71
C VAL A 19 3.40 3.77 3.51
N ILE A 20 2.81 3.12 2.51
CA ILE A 20 3.56 2.50 1.42
C ILE A 20 4.15 3.54 0.46
N HIS A 21 3.53 4.72 0.36
CA HIS A 21 4.04 5.82 -0.45
C HIS A 21 5.32 6.48 0.11
N ASP A 22 5.62 6.32 1.41
CA ASP A 22 6.81 6.90 2.05
C ASP A 22 8.10 6.14 1.72
N TRP A 23 7.98 4.93 1.14
CA TRP A 23 9.11 4.01 0.99
C TRP A 23 9.45 3.76 -0.49
N PRO A 24 10.77 3.68 -0.80
CA PRO A 24 11.26 3.10 -2.03
C PRO A 24 10.73 1.68 -2.23
N GLU A 25 10.75 1.20 -3.48
CA GLU A 25 10.09 -0.05 -3.87
C GLU A 25 10.54 -1.27 -3.03
N ASP A 26 11.85 -1.45 -2.85
CA ASP A 26 12.39 -2.59 -2.08
C ASP A 26 11.94 -2.58 -0.62
N ASP A 27 11.90 -1.40 0.00
CA ASP A 27 11.46 -1.23 1.39
C ASP A 27 9.95 -1.41 1.53
N ALA A 28 9.17 -0.88 0.59
CA ALA A 28 7.73 -1.09 0.52
C ALA A 28 7.39 -2.58 0.40
N VAL A 29 8.08 -3.32 -0.48
CA VAL A 29 7.92 -4.78 -0.60
C VAL A 29 8.30 -5.48 0.71
N ARG A 30 9.39 -5.06 1.37
CA ARG A 30 9.81 -5.64 2.65
C ARG A 30 8.75 -5.44 3.74
N ILE A 31 8.15 -4.25 3.84
CA ILE A 31 7.06 -3.97 4.78
C ILE A 31 5.87 -4.88 4.49
N LEU A 32 5.45 -4.97 3.23
CA LEU A 32 4.32 -5.81 2.83
C LEU A 32 4.60 -7.30 3.09
N LYS A 33 5.82 -7.79 2.86
CA LYS A 33 6.22 -9.16 3.21
C LYS A 33 6.12 -9.44 4.71
N ASN A 34 6.48 -8.48 5.56
CA ASN A 34 6.31 -8.63 7.00
C ASN A 34 4.82 -8.72 7.39
N VAL A 35 3.96 -7.94 6.74
CA VAL A 35 2.50 -8.07 6.90
C VAL A 35 2.03 -9.45 6.42
N ARG A 36 2.54 -9.93 5.28
CA ARG A 36 2.21 -11.25 4.73
C ARG A 36 2.55 -12.38 5.70
N VAL A 37 3.69 -12.30 6.39
CA VAL A 37 4.11 -13.30 7.40
C VAL A 37 3.14 -13.35 8.58
N ALA A 38 2.58 -12.22 8.99
CA ALA A 38 1.60 -12.15 10.09
C ALA A 38 0.19 -12.59 9.66
N ALA A 39 -0.13 -12.40 8.38
CA ALA A 39 -1.43 -12.67 7.78
C ALA A 39 -1.65 -14.16 7.48
N ARG A 40 -2.86 -14.65 7.78
CA ARG A 40 -3.33 -15.96 7.30
C ARG A 40 -3.70 -15.84 5.82
N THR A 41 -3.51 -16.91 5.03
CA THR A 41 -4.05 -16.96 3.66
C THR A 41 -5.55 -16.66 3.69
N GLY A 42 -6.00 -15.77 2.79
CA GLY A 42 -7.37 -15.27 2.76
C GLY A 42 -7.60 -13.97 3.53
N ALA A 43 -6.70 -13.57 4.44
CA ALA A 43 -6.80 -12.28 5.14
C ALA A 43 -6.69 -11.11 4.15
N ARG A 44 -7.31 -9.98 4.50
CA ARG A 44 -7.32 -8.78 3.67
C ARG A 44 -6.13 -7.88 3.96
N LEU A 45 -5.58 -7.30 2.90
CA LEU A 45 -4.70 -6.15 2.95
C LEU A 45 -5.48 -4.96 2.38
N LEU A 46 -5.51 -3.85 3.12
CA LEU A 46 -6.15 -2.60 2.71
C LEU A 46 -5.10 -1.50 2.75
N LEU A 47 -4.67 -1.05 1.57
CA LEU A 47 -3.81 0.13 1.46
C LEU A 47 -4.68 1.34 1.16
N CYS A 48 -4.65 2.33 2.04
CA CYS A 48 -5.35 3.60 1.87
C CYS A 48 -4.32 4.65 1.42
N GLU A 49 -4.25 4.89 0.11
CA GLU A 49 -3.17 5.67 -0.52
C GLU A 49 -3.74 6.55 -1.65
N PHE A 50 -2.95 7.51 -2.15
CA PHE A 50 -3.30 8.27 -3.35
C PHE A 50 -2.97 7.45 -4.61
N VAL A 51 -3.94 6.71 -5.12
CA VAL A 51 -3.74 5.97 -6.37
C VAL A 51 -3.74 6.93 -7.55
N ILE A 52 -2.61 7.03 -8.26
CA ILE A 52 -2.47 7.95 -9.39
C ILE A 52 -3.40 7.53 -10.54
N PRO A 53 -4.32 8.40 -10.97
CA PRO A 53 -5.19 8.11 -12.10
C PRO A 53 -4.44 8.27 -13.42
N GLU A 54 -4.83 7.49 -14.43
CA GLU A 54 -4.23 7.51 -15.78
C GLU A 54 -4.47 8.82 -16.57
N HIS A 55 -5.32 9.72 -16.05
CA HIS A 55 -5.64 10.97 -16.73
C HIS A 55 -4.70 12.13 -16.35
N ASN A 56 -4.59 13.11 -17.25
CA ASN A 56 -3.74 14.29 -17.03
C ASN A 56 -4.39 15.45 -16.27
N ARG A 57 -5.65 15.32 -15.83
CA ARG A 57 -6.32 16.34 -15.01
C ARG A 57 -5.67 16.50 -13.63
N ASP A 58 -5.99 17.62 -12.98
CA ASP A 58 -5.59 17.90 -11.61
C ASP A 58 -6.04 16.79 -10.66
N PHE A 59 -5.12 16.39 -9.79
CA PHE A 59 -5.35 15.39 -8.77
C PHE A 59 -4.38 15.65 -7.61
N HIS A 60 -4.88 15.64 -6.38
CA HIS A 60 -4.08 15.97 -5.20
C HIS A 60 -2.84 15.07 -5.05
N GLY A 61 -2.97 13.77 -5.35
CA GLY A 61 -1.87 12.81 -5.28
C GLY A 61 -0.69 13.15 -6.19
N LYS A 62 -0.87 13.91 -7.28
CA LYS A 62 0.26 14.34 -8.13
C LYS A 62 1.17 15.36 -7.43
N TRP A 63 0.61 16.16 -6.51
CA TRP A 63 1.41 17.07 -5.69
C TRP A 63 2.13 16.31 -4.58
N VAL A 64 1.45 15.34 -3.96
CA VAL A 64 2.05 14.46 -2.95
C VAL A 64 3.17 13.61 -3.55
N ASP A 65 3.05 13.14 -4.79
CA ASP A 65 4.10 12.41 -5.49
C ASP A 65 5.41 13.20 -5.58
N LEU A 66 5.33 14.51 -5.89
CA LEU A 66 6.50 15.40 -5.89
C LEU A 66 7.08 15.57 -4.48
N GLU A 67 6.23 15.68 -3.47
CA GLU A 67 6.66 15.75 -2.06
C GLU A 67 7.42 14.47 -1.66
N MET A 68 6.87 13.30 -1.96
CA MET A 68 7.48 12.00 -1.65
C MET A 68 8.81 11.79 -2.39
N LEU A 69 8.90 12.25 -3.64
CA LEU A 69 10.14 12.23 -4.40
C LEU A 69 11.24 13.07 -3.72
N VAL A 70 10.91 14.28 -3.27
CA VAL A 70 11.88 15.22 -2.68
C VAL A 70 12.28 14.81 -1.27
N VAL A 71 11.33 14.35 -0.45
CA VAL A 71 11.54 14.10 0.98
C VAL A 71 12.07 12.70 1.25
N ALA A 72 11.57 11.69 0.53
CA ALA A 72 11.81 10.28 0.86
C ALA A 72 12.45 9.48 -0.28
N GLY A 73 12.64 10.08 -1.47
CA GLY A 73 13.05 9.33 -2.66
C GLY A 73 12.03 8.24 -3.04
N ALA A 74 10.77 8.46 -2.67
CA ALA A 74 9.66 7.55 -2.86
C ALA A 74 8.66 8.12 -3.88
N ARG A 75 7.51 7.46 -4.04
CA ARG A 75 6.53 7.83 -5.07
C ARG A 75 5.12 7.38 -4.71
N GLU A 76 4.15 8.14 -5.19
CA GLU A 76 2.81 7.64 -5.39
C GLU A 76 2.79 6.66 -6.56
N ARG A 77 1.76 5.82 -6.63
CA ARG A 77 1.71 4.70 -7.57
C ARG A 77 0.36 4.60 -8.27
N THR A 78 0.36 4.18 -9.52
CA THR A 78 -0.88 3.82 -10.23
C THR A 78 -1.46 2.51 -9.69
N ALA A 79 -2.71 2.21 -10.02
CA ALA A 79 -3.34 0.93 -9.66
C ALA A 79 -2.53 -0.27 -10.18
N ALA A 80 -1.97 -0.17 -11.38
CA ALA A 80 -1.14 -1.22 -11.98
C ALA A 80 0.19 -1.40 -11.25
N GLU A 81 0.80 -0.31 -10.78
CA GLU A 81 2.02 -0.36 -9.97
C GLU A 81 1.77 -0.96 -8.59
N TYR A 82 0.69 -0.57 -7.91
CA TYR A 82 0.28 -1.23 -6.67
C TYR A 82 0.02 -2.72 -6.87
N GLY A 83 -0.66 -3.10 -7.97
CA GLY A 83 -0.90 -4.50 -8.31
C GLY A 83 0.40 -5.30 -8.40
N ARG A 84 1.43 -4.78 -9.07
CA ARG A 84 2.75 -5.43 -9.14
C ARG A 84 3.45 -5.47 -7.78
N LEU A 85 3.41 -4.38 -7.02
CA LEU A 85 4.06 -4.27 -5.71
C LEU A 85 3.52 -5.30 -4.71
N ILE A 86 2.20 -5.43 -4.61
CA ILE A 86 1.58 -6.33 -3.64
C ILE A 86 1.68 -7.80 -4.07
N ASP A 87 1.72 -8.09 -5.37
CA ASP A 87 1.97 -9.43 -5.92
C ASP A 87 3.35 -9.96 -5.52
N GLN A 88 4.38 -9.12 -5.62
CA GLN A 88 5.74 -9.44 -5.15
C GLN A 88 5.82 -9.74 -3.64
N ALA A 89 4.85 -9.26 -2.86
CA ALA A 89 4.75 -9.46 -1.42
C ALA A 89 3.83 -10.63 -1.01
N GLY A 90 3.26 -11.38 -1.97
CA GLY A 90 2.39 -12.52 -1.69
C GLY A 90 0.92 -12.13 -1.45
N PHE A 91 0.47 -11.04 -2.06
CA PHE A 91 -0.94 -10.65 -2.07
C PHE A 91 -1.48 -10.57 -3.49
N ARG A 92 -2.73 -10.98 -3.67
CA ARG A 92 -3.45 -10.82 -4.94
C ARG A 92 -4.31 -9.57 -4.87
N LEU A 93 -4.16 -8.67 -5.83
CA LEU A 93 -5.06 -7.52 -5.99
C LEU A 93 -6.50 -8.00 -6.24
N ASN A 94 -7.46 -7.50 -5.46
CA ASN A 94 -8.88 -7.76 -5.69
C ASN A 94 -9.50 -6.62 -6.50
N ARG A 95 -9.34 -5.38 -6.03
CA ARG A 95 -9.90 -4.17 -6.63
C ARG A 95 -9.28 -2.91 -6.02
N VAL A 96 -9.47 -1.78 -6.70
CA VAL A 96 -9.24 -0.45 -6.15
C VAL A 96 -10.61 0.22 -5.96
N VAL A 97 -10.86 0.74 -4.77
CA VAL A 97 -12.14 1.38 -4.41
C VAL A 97 -11.92 2.86 -4.17
N ASP A 98 -12.57 3.70 -4.96
CA ASP A 98 -12.55 5.14 -4.75
C ASP A 98 -13.36 5.53 -3.51
N THR A 99 -12.91 6.58 -2.82
CA THR A 99 -13.61 7.11 -1.64
C THR A 99 -14.17 8.49 -1.91
N ALA A 100 -14.91 9.05 -0.95
CA ALA A 100 -15.32 10.45 -0.99
C ALA A 100 -14.14 11.43 -0.82
N SER A 101 -12.96 10.92 -0.45
CA SER A 101 -11.72 11.68 -0.38
C SER A 101 -10.82 11.36 -1.58
N PRO A 102 -9.73 12.11 -1.80
CA PRO A 102 -8.76 11.77 -2.84
C PRO A 102 -7.99 10.45 -2.62
N LEU A 103 -8.11 9.81 -1.45
CA LEU A 103 -7.53 8.49 -1.20
C LEU A 103 -8.41 7.40 -1.82
N SER A 104 -7.77 6.34 -2.30
CA SER A 104 -8.43 5.10 -2.72
C SER A 104 -7.99 3.96 -1.81
N ILE A 105 -8.82 2.92 -1.73
CA ILE A 105 -8.52 1.68 -1.02
C ILE A 105 -8.09 0.63 -2.04
N VAL A 106 -6.81 0.26 -2.02
CA VAL A 106 -6.30 -0.90 -2.74
C VAL A 106 -6.59 -2.14 -1.87
N GLU A 107 -7.61 -2.91 -2.25
CA GLU A 107 -8.01 -4.13 -1.56
C GLU A 107 -7.31 -5.33 -2.19
N ALA A 108 -6.64 -6.13 -1.35
CA ALA A 108 -5.95 -7.34 -1.76
C ALA A 108 -6.13 -8.48 -0.75
N THR A 109 -5.82 -9.70 -1.19
CA THR A 109 -5.95 -10.92 -0.39
C THR A 109 -4.60 -11.60 -0.24
N ALA A 110 -4.24 -12.00 0.98
CA ALA A 110 -3.04 -12.80 1.22
C ALA A 110 -3.16 -14.18 0.52
N VAL A 111 -2.18 -14.53 -0.33
CA VAL A 111 -2.10 -15.81 -1.03
C VAL A 111 -0.94 -16.64 -0.53
#